data_AF-A0A4Q5QXK3-F1
#
_entry.id   AF-A0A4Q5QXK3-F1
#
_cell.length_a   1.000
_cell.length_b   1.000
_cell.length_c   1.000
_cell.angle_alpha   90.00
_cell.angle_beta   90.00
_cell.angle_gamma   90.00
#
_symmetry.space_group_name_H-M   'P 1'
#
loop_
_entity.id
_entity.type
_entity.pdbx_description
1 polymer ?
#
loop_
_entity_poly.entity_id
_entity_poly.type
_entity_poly.pdbx_seq_one_letter_code
_entity_poly.pdbx_strand_id
1 'polypeptide(L)'
;MRLVDLSIAKKVVGSFAVLIIIALVSAVINHRKLSFIQSSIGWSEHTYDVLNVNASLITTMVDRETGLRGYLVTADPAFLAPYRSGTQAFDANLQRLRTLTSDNPAQQARIAEVETLAKRWQADIAEPEIALMGQPSTQAEARARVGGGAGRALMDAIRAKGGEIEATERTLLTARQADEADAFSTSYAATLLSLVALLATAIAGAFLLTKLIAIPTRTRTLVMGELARDNLDVTVPSSD
;
A
#
# COMPACT_ATOMS: atom_id res chain seq x y z
N MET A 1 -33.90 37.88 -7.75
CA MET A 1 -33.29 38.48 -8.96
C MET A 1 -33.30 37.41 -10.03
N ARG A 2 -34.07 37.56 -11.12
CA ARG A 2 -34.22 36.51 -12.13
C ARG A 2 -32.95 36.48 -12.98
N LEU A 3 -32.50 35.28 -13.39
CA LEU A 3 -31.31 35.11 -14.25
C LEU A 3 -31.39 35.93 -15.54
N VAL A 4 -32.59 36.29 -15.97
CA VAL A 4 -32.88 37.09 -17.17
C VAL A 4 -32.27 38.50 -17.07
N ASP A 5 -32.21 39.11 -15.88
CA ASP A 5 -31.83 40.51 -15.66
C ASP A 5 -30.30 40.75 -15.60
N LEU A 6 -29.50 39.69 -15.63
CA LEU A 6 -28.03 39.78 -15.62
C LEU A 6 -27.48 40.15 -17.00
N SER A 7 -26.48 41.05 -17.03
CA SER A 7 -25.77 41.38 -18.29
C SER A 7 -25.12 40.13 -18.89
N ILE A 8 -25.03 40.10 -20.22
CA ILE A 8 -24.47 38.98 -20.99
C ILE A 8 -23.08 38.58 -20.46
N ALA A 9 -22.24 39.56 -20.14
CA ALA A 9 -20.91 39.33 -19.57
C ALA A 9 -20.98 38.58 -18.21
N LYS A 10 -21.90 38.94 -17.32
CA LYS A 10 -22.06 38.26 -16.02
C LYS A 10 -22.56 36.83 -16.18
N LYS A 11 -23.39 36.55 -17.19
CA LYS A 11 -23.87 35.19 -17.52
C LYS A 11 -22.73 34.30 -18.02
N VAL A 12 -21.89 34.80 -18.93
CA VAL A 12 -20.70 34.10 -19.45
C VAL A 12 -19.67 33.86 -18.33
N VAL A 13 -19.33 34.90 -17.57
CA VAL A 13 -18.36 34.77 -16.46
C VAL A 13 -18.87 33.79 -15.40
N GLY A 14 -20.18 33.77 -15.11
CA GLY A 14 -20.77 32.81 -14.19
C GLY A 14 -20.62 31.36 -14.63
N SER A 15 -20.83 31.04 -15.92
CA SER A 15 -20.67 29.66 -16.42
C SER A 15 -19.21 29.20 -16.41
N PHE A 16 -18.28 30.09 -16.76
CA PHE A 16 -16.84 29.80 -16.63
C PHE A 16 -16.39 29.66 -15.18
N ALA A 17 -16.91 30.48 -14.26
CA ALA A 17 -16.60 30.37 -12.84
C ALA A 17 -17.06 29.03 -12.25
N VAL A 18 -18.25 28.54 -12.63
CA VAL A 18 -18.75 27.22 -12.21
C VAL A 18 -17.85 26.10 -12.72
N LEU A 19 -17.42 26.15 -13.99
CA LEU A 19 -16.48 25.18 -14.57
C LEU A 19 -15.15 25.14 -13.80
N ILE A 20 -14.60 26.32 -13.49
CA ILE A 20 -13.34 26.45 -12.74
C ILE A 20 -13.50 25.89 -11.31
N ILE A 21 -14.62 26.17 -10.63
CA ILE A 21 -14.88 25.64 -9.29
C ILE A 21 -14.98 24.11 -9.31
N ILE A 22 -15.70 23.53 -10.28
CA ILE A 22 -15.82 22.07 -10.43
C ILE A 22 -14.44 21.45 -10.69
N ALA A 23 -13.65 22.05 -11.58
CA ALA A 23 -12.29 21.59 -11.87
C ALA A 23 -11.37 21.65 -10.63
N LEU A 24 -11.42 22.74 -9.86
CA LEU A 24 -10.64 22.91 -8.63
C LEU A 24 -11.04 21.90 -7.55
N VAL A 25 -12.34 21.70 -7.33
CA VAL A 25 -12.84 20.71 -6.35
C VAL A 25 -12.38 19.31 -6.74
N SER A 26 -12.49 18.96 -8.03
CA SER A 26 -12.05 17.66 -8.54
C SER A 26 -10.53 17.47 -8.40
N ALA A 27 -9.75 18.52 -8.67
CA ALA A 27 -8.30 18.50 -8.49
C ALA A 27 -7.90 18.30 -7.02
N VAL A 28 -8.57 18.96 -6.07
CA VAL A 28 -8.31 18.80 -4.62
C VAL A 28 -8.67 17.38 -4.16
N ILE A 29 -9.79 16.83 -4.61
CA ILE A 29 -10.19 15.45 -4.29
C ILE A 29 -9.14 14.46 -4.82
N ASN A 30 -8.73 14.60 -6.08
CA ASN A 30 -7.75 13.72 -6.69
C ASN A 30 -6.39 13.80 -5.99
N HIS A 31 -5.91 15.01 -5.68
CA HIS A 31 -4.65 15.21 -4.98
C HIS A 31 -4.63 14.54 -3.60
N ARG A 32 -5.68 14.72 -2.78
CA ARG A 32 -5.79 14.09 -1.46
C ARG A 32 -5.81 12.56 -1.53
N LYS A 33 -6.34 11.99 -2.61
CA LYS A 33 -6.44 10.54 -2.81
C LYS A 33 -5.14 9.95 -3.33
N LEU A 34 -4.45 10.63 -4.25
CA LEU A 34 -3.10 10.26 -4.67
C LEU A 34 -2.11 10.27 -3.50
N SER A 35 -2.21 11.25 -2.59
CA SER A 35 -1.38 11.27 -1.38
C SER A 35 -1.66 10.10 -0.43
N PHE A 36 -2.92 9.64 -0.34
CA PHE A 36 -3.28 8.45 0.46
C PHE A 36 -2.69 7.17 -0.16
N ILE A 37 -2.84 7.00 -1.48
CA ILE A 37 -2.26 5.87 -2.22
C ILE A 37 -0.74 5.83 -2.06
N GLN A 38 -0.08 6.99 -2.17
CA GLN A 38 1.38 7.05 -2.04
C GLN A 38 1.86 6.66 -0.64
N SER A 39 1.14 7.04 0.42
CA SER A 39 1.46 6.60 1.78
C SER A 39 1.24 5.11 2.00
N SER A 40 0.23 4.53 1.34
CA SER A 40 -0.15 3.13 1.50
C SER A 40 0.83 2.18 0.78
N ILE A 41 1.42 2.61 -0.34
CA ILE A 41 2.55 1.90 -0.99
C ILE A 41 3.74 1.76 -0.04
N GLY A 42 4.10 2.82 0.69
CA GLY A 42 5.21 2.77 1.65
C GLY A 42 4.98 1.77 2.80
N TRP A 43 3.73 1.65 3.27
CA TRP A 43 3.37 0.66 4.28
C TRP A 43 3.35 -0.77 3.74
N SER A 44 2.97 -0.96 2.48
CA SER A 44 3.03 -2.26 1.81
C SER A 44 4.48 -2.73 1.65
N GLU A 45 5.38 -1.86 1.17
CA GLU A 45 6.82 -2.12 1.08
C GLU A 45 7.40 -2.48 2.45
N HIS A 46 7.06 -1.70 3.47
CA HIS A 46 7.48 -1.97 4.85
C HIS A 46 7.03 -3.36 5.34
N THR A 47 5.78 -3.76 5.09
CA THR A 47 5.32 -5.10 5.47
C THR A 47 6.07 -6.20 4.72
N TYR A 48 6.39 -6.01 3.43
CA TYR A 48 7.23 -6.98 2.72
C TYR A 48 8.65 -7.07 3.30
N ASP A 49 9.24 -5.95 3.73
CA ASP A 49 10.52 -5.95 4.42
C ASP A 49 10.46 -6.76 5.72
N VAL A 50 9.43 -6.57 6.55
CA VAL A 50 9.24 -7.35 7.79
C VAL A 50 9.10 -8.85 7.47
N LEU A 51 8.28 -9.21 6.48
CA LEU A 51 8.06 -10.59 6.06
C LEU A 51 9.35 -11.25 5.55
N ASN A 52 10.13 -10.55 4.73
CA ASN A 52 11.39 -11.04 4.18
C ASN A 52 12.45 -11.25 5.25
N VAL A 53 12.55 -10.33 6.22
CA VAL A 53 13.50 -10.46 7.33
C VAL A 53 13.07 -11.57 8.28
N ASN A 54 11.76 -11.75 8.53
CA ASN A 54 11.23 -12.88 9.30
C ASN A 54 11.53 -14.23 8.62
N ALA A 55 11.30 -14.34 7.32
CA ALA A 55 11.66 -15.54 6.57
C ALA A 55 13.17 -15.83 6.66
N SER A 56 14.00 -14.80 6.50
CA SER A 56 15.46 -14.91 6.63
C SER A 56 15.88 -15.35 8.03
N LEU A 57 15.24 -14.83 9.09
CA LEU A 57 15.48 -15.24 10.48
C LEU A 57 15.21 -16.74 10.66
N ILE A 58 14.08 -17.24 10.15
CA ILE A 58 13.76 -18.68 10.24
C ILE A 58 14.73 -19.52 9.42
N THR A 59 15.12 -19.09 8.23
CA THR A 59 16.15 -19.78 7.41
C THR A 59 17.47 -19.87 8.16
N THR A 60 17.93 -18.81 8.82
CA THR A 60 19.18 -18.86 9.60
C THR A 60 19.12 -19.86 10.75
N MET A 61 17.96 -20.08 11.37
CA MET A 61 17.78 -21.15 12.36
C MET A 61 17.85 -22.54 11.73
N VAL A 62 17.30 -22.72 10.52
CA VAL A 62 17.40 -23.98 9.77
C VAL A 62 18.84 -24.28 9.37
N ASP A 63 19.60 -23.28 8.94
CA ASP A 63 21.03 -23.44 8.61
C ASP A 63 21.84 -23.86 9.84
N ARG A 64 21.51 -23.31 11.01
CA ARG A 64 22.11 -23.71 12.29
C ARG A 64 21.81 -25.17 12.62
N GLU A 65 20.56 -25.58 12.53
CA GLU A 65 20.15 -26.98 12.76
C GLU A 65 20.82 -27.93 11.76
N THR A 66 20.92 -27.51 10.49
CA THR A 66 21.51 -28.32 9.41
C THR A 66 23.02 -28.48 9.60
N GLY A 67 23.74 -27.41 9.90
CA GLY A 67 25.18 -27.47 10.17
C GLY A 67 25.52 -28.34 11.38
N LEU A 68 24.74 -28.18 12.47
CA LEU A 68 24.87 -29.02 13.66
C LEU A 68 24.68 -30.51 13.33
N ARG A 69 23.61 -30.85 12.60
CA ARG A 69 23.35 -32.24 12.20
C ARG A 69 24.45 -32.80 11.29
N GLY A 70 24.95 -31.99 10.35
CA GLY A 70 26.10 -32.37 9.53
C GLY A 70 27.31 -32.74 10.38
N TYR A 71 27.63 -31.92 11.40
CA TYR A 71 28.72 -32.20 12.33
C TYR A 71 28.49 -33.46 13.16
N LEU A 72 27.27 -33.70 13.65
CA LEU A 72 26.93 -34.90 14.42
C LEU A 72 27.07 -36.20 13.60
N VAL A 73 26.84 -36.12 12.29
CA VAL A 73 26.99 -37.24 11.36
C VAL A 73 28.45 -37.49 11.02
N THR A 74 29.22 -36.46 10.67
CA THR A 74 30.57 -36.62 10.10
C THR A 74 31.69 -36.51 11.12
N ALA A 75 31.44 -35.90 12.28
CA ALA A 75 32.46 -35.43 13.21
C ALA A 75 33.48 -34.44 12.62
N ASP A 76 33.22 -33.91 11.42
CA ASP A 76 34.09 -32.93 10.75
C ASP A 76 33.67 -31.50 11.10
N PRO A 77 34.52 -30.72 11.80
CA PRO A 77 34.22 -29.34 12.18
C PRO A 77 33.89 -28.40 11.02
N ALA A 78 34.24 -28.75 9.77
CA ALA A 78 33.86 -27.98 8.59
C ALA A 78 32.33 -27.84 8.44
N PHE A 79 31.56 -28.83 8.90
CA PHE A 79 30.09 -28.79 8.90
C PHE A 79 29.50 -27.77 9.90
N LEU A 80 30.32 -27.21 10.82
CA LEU A 80 29.88 -26.13 11.69
C LEU A 80 29.90 -24.75 11.03
N ALA A 81 30.34 -24.62 9.77
CA ALA A 81 30.33 -23.34 9.07
C ALA A 81 28.92 -22.72 8.96
N PRO A 82 27.86 -23.43 8.51
CA PRO A 82 26.48 -22.92 8.51
C PRO A 82 25.94 -22.59 9.91
N TYR A 83 26.39 -23.32 10.94
CA TYR A 83 26.01 -23.03 12.32
C TYR A 83 26.57 -21.68 12.81
N ARG A 84 27.84 -21.42 12.53
CA ARG A 84 28.50 -20.18 12.94
C ARG A 84 27.99 -18.98 12.15
N SER A 85 27.90 -19.09 10.82
CA SER A 85 27.37 -18.00 9.99
C SER A 85 25.88 -17.76 10.26
N GLY A 86 25.09 -18.82 10.43
CA GLY A 86 23.67 -18.73 10.78
C GLY A 86 23.43 -18.07 12.13
N THR A 87 24.30 -18.26 13.12
CA THR A 87 24.19 -17.57 14.43
C THR A 87 24.37 -16.06 14.27
N GLN A 88 25.39 -15.61 13.54
CA GLN A 88 25.61 -14.17 13.29
C GLN A 88 24.48 -13.55 12.45
N ALA A 89 24.03 -14.25 11.42
CA ALA A 89 22.94 -13.78 10.55
C ALA A 89 21.59 -13.75 11.30
N PHE A 90 21.35 -14.69 12.21
CA PHE A 90 20.17 -14.68 13.08
C PHE A 90 20.12 -13.42 13.93
N ASP A 91 21.21 -13.09 14.63
CA ASP A 91 21.27 -11.91 15.50
C ASP A 91 21.06 -10.61 14.71
N ALA A 92 21.64 -10.52 13.50
CA ALA A 92 21.45 -9.37 12.61
C ALA A 92 19.99 -9.24 12.13
N ASN A 93 19.37 -10.35 11.70
CA ASN A 93 17.97 -10.36 11.28
C ASN A 93 17.03 -10.04 12.44
N LEU A 94 17.33 -10.51 13.66
CA LEU A 94 16.55 -10.24 14.86
C LEU A 94 16.56 -8.74 15.20
N GLN A 95 17.73 -8.10 15.15
CA GLN A 95 17.84 -6.65 15.35
C GLN A 95 17.11 -5.85 14.27
N ARG A 96 17.20 -6.29 13.01
CA ARG A 96 16.49 -5.66 11.90
C ARG A 96 14.98 -5.77 12.08
N LEU A 97 14.46 -6.93 12.47
CA LEU A 97 13.04 -7.12 12.81
C LEU A 97 12.59 -6.21 13.94
N ARG A 98 13.39 -6.08 15.01
CA ARG A 98 13.09 -5.15 16.12
C ARG A 98 13.00 -3.70 15.65
N THR A 99 13.90 -3.30 14.74
CA THR A 99 13.92 -1.94 14.21
C THR A 99 12.70 -1.68 13.34
N LEU A 100 12.40 -2.60 12.41
CA LEU A 100 11.26 -2.49 11.50
C LEU A 100 9.92 -2.46 12.26
N THR A 101 9.78 -3.26 13.32
CA THR A 101 8.52 -3.37 14.09
C THR A 101 8.52 -2.55 15.38
N SER A 102 9.33 -1.49 15.46
CA SER A 102 9.53 -0.69 16.68
C SER A 102 8.27 0.04 17.15
N ASP A 103 7.33 0.27 16.24
CA ASP A 103 6.01 0.86 16.47
C ASP A 103 4.95 -0.15 16.95
N ASN A 104 5.27 -1.45 17.00
CA ASN A 104 4.34 -2.52 17.31
C ASN A 104 4.77 -3.35 18.54
N PRO A 105 4.31 -3.00 19.75
CA PRO A 105 4.67 -3.70 20.98
C PRO A 105 4.33 -5.20 20.98
N ALA A 106 3.25 -5.59 20.30
CA ALA A 106 2.86 -6.99 20.19
C ALA A 106 3.84 -7.80 19.31
N GLN A 107 4.32 -7.22 18.21
CA GLN A 107 5.38 -7.83 17.41
C GLN A 107 6.70 -7.91 18.18
N GLN A 108 7.06 -6.86 18.93
CA GLN A 108 8.26 -6.87 19.78
C GLN A 108 8.23 -8.02 20.80
N ALA A 109 7.07 -8.28 21.42
CA ALA A 109 6.90 -9.39 22.35
C ALA A 109 7.13 -10.75 21.67
N ARG A 110 6.55 -10.98 20.49
CA ARG A 110 6.78 -12.22 19.72
C ARG A 110 8.23 -12.40 19.29
N ILE A 111 8.88 -11.33 18.86
CA ILE A 111 10.31 -11.35 18.49
C ILE A 111 11.18 -11.71 19.72
N ALA A 112 10.85 -11.21 20.91
CA ALA A 112 11.53 -11.57 22.14
C ALA A 112 11.32 -13.05 22.53
N GLU A 113 10.13 -13.61 22.27
CA GLU A 113 9.88 -15.04 22.44
C GLU A 113 10.72 -15.89 21.47
N VAL A 114 10.83 -15.48 20.20
CA VAL A 114 11.71 -16.14 19.21
C VAL A 114 13.17 -16.12 19.69
N GLU A 115 13.66 -14.97 20.16
CA GLU A 115 15.01 -14.87 20.72
C GLU A 115 15.22 -15.81 21.90
N THR A 116 14.26 -15.87 22.81
CA THR A 116 14.31 -16.73 24.00
C THR A 116 14.38 -18.21 23.61
N LEU A 117 13.53 -18.63 22.67
CA LEU A 117 13.52 -19.99 22.15
C LEU A 117 14.83 -20.33 21.41
N ALA A 118 15.37 -19.40 20.61
CA ALA A 118 16.62 -19.59 19.88
C ALA A 118 17.84 -19.68 20.82
N LYS A 119 17.90 -18.84 21.86
CA LYS A 119 18.94 -18.91 22.91
C LYS A 119 18.85 -20.22 23.67
N ARG A 120 17.63 -20.67 23.98
CA ARG A 120 17.41 -21.96 24.62
C ARG A 120 17.85 -23.13 23.74
N TRP A 121 17.49 -23.11 22.45
CA TRP A 121 17.95 -24.13 21.51
C TRP A 121 19.48 -24.16 21.41
N GLN A 122 20.13 -23.00 21.41
CA GLN A 122 21.59 -22.93 21.42
C GLN A 122 22.19 -23.54 22.69
N ALA A 123 21.73 -23.10 23.86
CA ALA A 123 22.31 -23.48 25.15
C ALA A 123 22.01 -24.93 25.55
N ASP A 124 20.78 -25.39 25.32
CA ASP A 124 20.32 -26.70 25.79
C ASP A 124 20.64 -27.83 24.80
N ILE A 125 20.77 -27.52 23.51
CA ILE A 125 20.90 -28.50 22.43
C ILE A 125 22.23 -28.36 21.71
N ALA A 126 22.45 -27.23 21.03
CA ALA A 126 23.56 -27.11 20.09
C ALA A 126 24.94 -27.13 20.77
N GLU A 127 25.17 -26.30 21.78
CA GLU A 127 26.47 -26.21 22.45
C GLU A 127 26.87 -27.53 23.15
N PRO A 128 25.97 -28.22 23.89
CA PRO A 128 26.28 -29.53 24.46
C PRO A 128 26.60 -30.58 23.39
N GLU A 129 25.83 -30.65 22.30
CA GLU A 129 26.06 -31.61 21.21
C GLU A 129 27.39 -31.35 20.49
N ILE A 130 27.75 -30.08 20.26
CA ILE A 130 29.03 -29.68 19.67
C ILE A 130 30.19 -30.07 20.61
N ALA A 131 30.08 -29.77 21.90
CA ALA A 131 31.11 -30.07 22.89
C ALA A 131 31.37 -31.59 23.00
N LEU A 132 30.31 -32.40 23.02
CA LEU A 132 30.42 -33.86 23.09
C LEU A 132 30.95 -34.46 21.79
N MET A 133 30.62 -33.91 20.61
CA MET A 133 31.19 -34.39 19.35
C MET A 133 32.67 -34.08 19.20
N GLY A 134 33.15 -33.02 19.86
CA GLY A 134 34.56 -32.61 19.84
C GLY A 134 35.54 -33.60 20.47
N GLN A 135 35.06 -34.59 21.23
CA GLN A 135 35.90 -35.61 21.86
C GLN A 135 35.49 -37.01 21.37
N PRO A 136 36.42 -37.85 20.86
CA PRO A 136 36.10 -39.18 20.35
C PRO A 136 35.35 -40.08 21.33
N SER A 137 35.64 -39.96 22.63
CA SER A 137 35.01 -40.76 23.70
C SER A 137 33.54 -40.42 23.95
N THR A 138 33.08 -39.23 23.59
CA THR A 138 31.72 -38.74 23.89
C THR A 138 30.82 -38.61 22.65
N GLN A 139 31.31 -38.97 21.45
CA GLN A 139 30.52 -38.86 20.21
C GLN A 139 29.24 -39.71 20.22
N ALA A 140 29.28 -40.90 20.83
CA ALA A 140 28.10 -41.75 20.96
C ALA A 140 27.01 -41.09 21.83
N GLU A 141 27.42 -40.40 22.91
CA GLU A 141 26.51 -39.64 23.77
C GLU A 141 25.89 -38.46 23.01
N ALA A 142 26.70 -37.71 22.26
CA ALA A 142 26.21 -36.59 21.44
C ALA A 142 25.11 -37.04 20.46
N ARG A 143 25.33 -38.15 19.74
CA ARG A 143 24.35 -38.69 18.79
C ARG A 143 23.10 -39.22 19.48
N ALA A 144 23.22 -39.77 20.69
CA ALA A 144 22.07 -40.24 21.46
C ALA A 144 21.14 -39.09 21.91
N ARG A 145 21.68 -37.88 22.18
CA ARG A 145 20.89 -36.71 22.58
C ARG A 145 19.91 -36.24 21.50
N VAL A 146 20.28 -36.35 20.23
CA VAL A 146 19.43 -36.00 19.08
C VAL A 146 18.10 -36.78 19.10
N GLY A 147 18.16 -38.05 19.51
CA GLY A 147 16.99 -38.94 19.58
C GLY A 147 15.92 -38.49 20.59
N GLY A 148 16.25 -37.58 21.52
CA GLY A 148 15.33 -37.08 22.54
C GLY A 148 14.29 -36.07 22.03
N GLY A 149 14.39 -35.61 20.78
CA GLY A 149 13.38 -34.74 20.15
C GLY A 149 13.27 -33.30 20.69
N ALA A 150 13.98 -32.97 21.78
CA ALA A 150 13.95 -31.64 22.40
C ALA A 150 14.38 -30.51 21.43
N GLY A 151 15.42 -30.76 20.63
CA GLY A 151 15.85 -29.81 19.60
C GLY A 151 14.80 -29.56 18.52
N ARG A 152 14.08 -30.61 18.11
CA ARG A 152 12.96 -30.50 17.17
C ARG A 152 11.81 -29.69 17.76
N ALA A 153 11.42 -29.97 19.01
CA ALA A 153 10.34 -29.26 19.67
C ALA A 153 10.60 -27.75 19.79
N LEU A 154 11.84 -27.35 20.10
CA LEU A 154 12.24 -25.93 20.11
C LEU A 154 12.22 -25.32 18.71
N MET A 155 12.71 -26.02 17.69
CA MET A 155 12.65 -25.55 16.30
C MET A 155 11.20 -25.39 15.80
N ASP A 156 10.31 -26.31 16.15
CA ASP A 156 8.89 -26.23 15.81
C ASP A 156 8.21 -25.05 16.53
N ALA A 157 8.58 -24.77 17.79
CA ALA A 157 8.12 -23.59 18.51
C ALA A 157 8.63 -22.28 17.88
N ILE A 158 9.89 -22.24 17.43
CA ILE A 158 10.46 -21.08 16.71
C ILE A 158 9.71 -20.85 15.40
N ARG A 159 9.46 -21.91 14.61
CA ARG A 159 8.67 -21.83 13.37
C ARG A 159 7.24 -21.34 13.63
N ALA A 160 6.59 -21.84 14.69
CA ALA A 160 5.26 -21.41 15.07
C ALA A 160 5.21 -19.91 15.39
N LYS A 161 6.19 -19.42 16.17
CA LYS A 161 6.30 -17.99 16.49
C LYS A 161 6.63 -17.12 15.28
N GLY A 162 7.49 -17.59 14.39
CA GLY A 162 7.71 -16.95 13.09
C GLY A 162 6.43 -16.87 12.25
N GLY A 163 5.59 -17.90 12.30
CA GLY A 163 4.27 -17.93 11.66
C GLY A 163 3.27 -16.94 12.27
N GLU A 164 3.29 -16.73 13.59
CA GLU A 164 2.46 -15.70 14.25
C GLU A 164 2.84 -14.27 13.81
N ILE A 165 4.15 -14.01 13.68
CA ILE A 165 4.68 -12.74 13.16
C ILE A 165 4.21 -12.52 11.72
N GLU A 166 4.39 -13.53 10.86
CA GLU A 166 3.96 -13.50 9.46
C GLU A 166 2.44 -13.29 9.32
N ALA A 167 1.63 -14.03 10.08
CA ALA A 167 0.18 -13.94 10.00
C ALA A 167 -0.31 -12.52 10.34
N THR A 168 0.30 -11.88 11.33
CA THR A 168 -0.04 -10.52 11.73
C THR A 168 0.27 -9.51 10.63
N GLU A 169 1.45 -9.60 10.03
CA GLU A 169 1.83 -8.75 8.91
C GLU A 169 0.91 -8.96 7.69
N ARG A 170 0.54 -10.20 7.38
CA ARG A 170 -0.40 -10.50 6.28
C ARG A 170 -1.81 -9.96 6.54
N THR A 171 -2.28 -10.02 7.78
CA THR A 171 -3.57 -9.42 8.16
C THR A 171 -3.54 -7.91 7.99
N LEU A 172 -2.46 -7.24 8.44
CA LEU A 172 -2.28 -5.80 8.25
C LEU A 172 -2.18 -5.43 6.77
N LEU A 173 -1.45 -6.21 5.97
CA LEU A 173 -1.35 -6.01 4.52
C LEU A 173 -2.71 -6.12 3.83
N THR A 174 -3.47 -7.18 4.14
CA THR A 174 -4.80 -7.41 3.54
C THR A 174 -5.76 -6.27 3.88
N ALA A 175 -5.74 -5.79 5.13
CA ALA A 175 -6.56 -4.66 5.55
C ALA A 175 -6.21 -3.38 4.76
N ARG A 176 -4.92 -3.08 4.62
CA ARG A 176 -4.43 -1.91 3.86
C ARG A 176 -4.77 -2.01 2.37
N GLN A 177 -4.65 -3.20 1.77
CA GLN A 177 -5.01 -3.43 0.37
C GLN A 177 -6.51 -3.25 0.12
N ALA A 178 -7.36 -3.65 1.07
CA ALA A 178 -8.80 -3.40 0.99
C ALA A 178 -9.10 -1.89 1.04
N ASP A 179 -8.47 -1.15 1.95
CA ASP A 179 -8.59 0.30 2.06
C ASP A 179 -8.10 1.02 0.79
N GLU A 180 -7.01 0.53 0.17
CA GLU A 180 -6.52 1.03 -1.13
C GLU A 180 -7.50 0.78 -2.27
N ALA A 181 -8.08 -0.43 -2.35
CA ALA A 181 -9.04 -0.78 -3.39
C ALA A 181 -10.32 0.06 -3.31
N ASP A 182 -10.82 0.30 -2.09
CA ASP A 182 -11.95 1.20 -1.85
C ASP A 182 -11.63 2.66 -2.17
N ALA A 183 -10.41 3.10 -1.85
CA ALA A 183 -9.94 4.42 -2.25
C ALA A 183 -9.85 4.57 -3.77
N PHE A 184 -9.40 3.53 -4.48
CA PHE A 184 -9.29 3.51 -5.93
C PHE A 184 -10.65 3.53 -6.63
N SER A 185 -11.59 2.68 -6.19
CA SER A 185 -12.94 2.60 -6.77
C SER A 185 -13.70 3.92 -6.62
N THR A 186 -13.61 4.52 -5.42
CA THR A 186 -14.20 5.84 -5.14
C THR A 186 -13.55 6.94 -5.98
N SER A 187 -12.22 6.89 -6.16
CA SER A 187 -11.48 7.86 -6.98
C SER A 187 -11.86 7.77 -8.46
N TYR A 188 -12.00 6.55 -8.98
CA TYR A 188 -12.43 6.30 -10.35
C TYR A 188 -13.85 6.84 -10.60
N ALA A 189 -14.78 6.55 -9.69
CA ALA A 189 -16.15 7.07 -9.76
C ALA A 189 -16.21 8.60 -9.67
N ALA A 190 -15.46 9.21 -8.75
CA ALA A 190 -15.38 10.66 -8.60
C ALA A 190 -14.80 11.34 -9.86
N THR A 191 -13.78 10.73 -10.46
CA THR A 191 -13.16 11.23 -11.70
C THR A 191 -14.16 11.17 -12.86
N LEU A 192 -14.85 10.04 -13.05
CA LEU A 192 -15.90 9.91 -14.08
C LEU A 192 -17.04 10.91 -13.87
N LEU A 193 -17.53 11.05 -12.64
CA LEU A 193 -18.58 12.02 -12.31
C LEU A 193 -18.14 13.45 -12.58
N SER A 194 -16.89 13.81 -12.26
CA SER A 194 -16.36 15.14 -12.56
C SER A 194 -16.27 15.41 -14.06
N LEU A 195 -15.87 14.41 -14.85
CA LEU A 195 -15.81 14.50 -16.30
C LEU A 195 -17.21 14.70 -16.90
N VAL A 196 -18.19 13.90 -16.45
CA VAL A 196 -19.59 14.04 -16.88
C VAL A 196 -20.15 15.40 -16.48
N ALA A 197 -19.88 15.87 -15.26
CA ALA A 197 -20.32 17.17 -14.78
C ALA A 197 -19.74 18.30 -15.64
N LEU A 198 -18.42 18.27 -15.93
CA LEU A 198 -17.75 19.25 -16.79
C LEU A 198 -18.36 19.29 -18.19
N LEU A 199 -18.57 18.13 -18.82
CA LEU A 199 -19.21 18.02 -20.13
C LEU A 199 -20.64 18.57 -20.11
N ALA A 200 -21.44 18.21 -19.11
CA ALA A 200 -22.80 18.70 -18.95
C ALA A 200 -22.87 20.22 -18.79
N THR A 201 -21.98 20.81 -17.97
CA THR A 201 -21.89 22.27 -17.84
C THR A 201 -21.41 22.96 -19.12
N ALA A 202 -20.50 22.36 -19.88
CA ALA A 202 -20.05 22.90 -21.16
C ALA A 202 -21.18 22.91 -22.20
N ILE A 203 -21.94 21.80 -22.31
CA ILE A 203 -23.10 21.68 -23.21
C ILE A 203 -24.20 22.67 -22.79
N ALA A 204 -24.54 22.73 -21.50
CA ALA A 204 -25.54 23.66 -20.99
C ALA A 204 -25.14 25.12 -21.23
N GLY A 205 -23.86 25.45 -21.01
CA GLY A 205 -23.29 26.77 -21.33
C GLY A 205 -23.43 27.10 -22.81
N ALA A 206 -23.00 26.21 -23.71
CA ALA A 206 -23.11 26.41 -25.15
C ALA A 206 -24.57 26.59 -25.61
N PHE A 207 -25.49 25.79 -25.06
CA PHE A 207 -26.92 25.89 -25.33
C PHE A 207 -27.50 27.24 -24.87
N LEU A 208 -27.19 27.68 -23.65
CA LEU A 208 -27.65 28.95 -23.10
C LEU A 208 -27.11 30.14 -23.90
N LEU A 209 -25.83 30.13 -24.28
CA LEU A 209 -25.23 31.19 -25.10
C LEU A 209 -25.86 31.25 -26.49
N THR A 210 -26.13 30.09 -27.10
CA THR A 210 -26.79 30.02 -28.41
C THR A 210 -28.22 30.56 -28.36
N LYS A 211 -29.01 30.13 -27.36
CA LYS A 211 -30.42 30.50 -27.23
C LYS A 211 -30.64 31.94 -26.77
N LEU A 212 -29.83 32.44 -25.84
CA LEU A 212 -30.03 33.75 -25.22
C LEU A 212 -29.30 34.89 -25.92
N ILE A 213 -28.24 34.59 -26.68
CA ILE A 213 -27.41 35.62 -27.33
C ILE A 213 -27.45 35.44 -28.84
N ALA A 214 -26.93 34.33 -29.36
CA ALA A 214 -26.65 34.18 -30.80
C ALA A 214 -27.91 34.29 -31.67
N ILE A 215 -28.97 33.55 -31.32
CA ILE A 215 -30.24 33.56 -32.08
C ILE A 215 -30.90 34.95 -32.08
N PRO A 216 -31.17 35.60 -30.92
CA PRO A 216 -31.76 36.94 -30.90
C PRO A 216 -30.94 38.00 -31.63
N THR A 217 -29.61 37.97 -31.50
CA THR A 217 -28.74 38.92 -32.22
C THR A 217 -28.81 38.73 -33.73
N ARG A 218 -28.86 37.47 -34.21
CA ARG A 218 -28.96 37.16 -35.63
C ARG A 218 -30.30 37.58 -36.22
N THR A 219 -31.39 37.36 -35.49
CA THR A 219 -32.73 37.81 -35.92
C THR A 219 -32.76 39.34 -36.04
N ARG A 220 -32.20 40.06 -35.06
CA ARG A 220 -32.14 41.53 -35.10
C ARG A 220 -31.27 42.07 -36.24
N THR A 221 -30.10 41.47 -36.50
CA THR A 221 -29.25 41.90 -37.63
C THR A 221 -29.86 41.58 -38.99
N LEU A 222 -30.59 40.48 -39.13
CA LEU A 222 -31.34 40.16 -40.36
C LEU A 222 -32.47 41.16 -40.61
N VAL A 223 -33.28 41.46 -39.59
CA VAL A 223 -34.35 42.47 -39.67
C VAL A 223 -33.76 43.85 -40.03
N MET A 224 -32.65 44.26 -39.40
CA MET A 224 -31.96 45.50 -39.76
C MET A 224 -31.44 45.50 -41.20
N GLY A 225 -30.97 44.34 -41.70
CA GLY A 225 -30.51 44.18 -43.08
C GLY A 225 -31.64 44.23 -44.11
N GLU A 226 -32.82 43.71 -43.78
CA GLU A 226 -34.02 43.82 -44.64
C GLU A 226 -34.59 45.24 -44.66
N LEU A 227 -34.67 45.91 -43.50
CA LEU A 227 -35.06 47.31 -43.42
C LEU A 227 -34.08 48.22 -44.18
N ALA A 228 -32.78 47.94 -44.13
CA ALA A 228 -31.77 48.68 -44.91
C ALA A 228 -31.89 48.47 -46.43
N ARG A 229 -32.61 47.43 -46.87
CA ARG A 229 -32.93 47.16 -48.28
C ARG A 229 -34.34 47.63 -48.68
N ASP A 230 -34.96 48.49 -47.87
CA ASP A 230 -36.28 49.08 -48.09
C ASP A 230 -37.45 48.06 -48.07
N ASN A 231 -37.23 46.87 -47.48
CA ASN A 231 -38.30 45.90 -47.25
C ASN A 231 -39.02 46.24 -45.93
N LEU A 232 -40.08 47.04 -46.02
CA LEU A 232 -40.85 47.53 -44.87
C LEU A 232 -41.90 46.54 -44.33
N ASP A 233 -42.12 45.42 -45.03
CA ASP A 233 -43.08 44.38 -44.61
C ASP A 233 -42.52 43.44 -43.54
N VAL A 234 -41.26 43.62 -43.12
CA VAL A 234 -40.62 42.73 -42.16
C VAL A 234 -41.16 42.95 -40.74
N THR A 235 -41.65 41.88 -40.11
CA THR A 235 -42.23 41.95 -38.78
C THR A 235 -41.12 42.04 -37.72
N VAL A 236 -41.04 43.15 -36.99
CA VAL A 236 -40.06 43.33 -35.92
C VAL A 236 -40.48 42.49 -34.70
N PRO A 237 -39.62 41.59 -34.19
CA PRO A 237 -39.93 40.82 -32.99
C PRO A 237 -40.06 41.76 -31.78
N SER A 238 -41.22 41.80 -31.12
CA SER A 238 -41.44 42.57 -29.90
C SER A 238 -40.63 41.96 -28.75
N SER A 239 -39.93 42.81 -28.00
CA SER A 239 -39.11 42.41 -26.86
C SER A 239 -39.96 42.25 -25.60
N ASP A 240 -40.41 41.03 -25.33
CA ASP A 240 -40.81 40.55 -23.99
C ASP A 240 -39.83 39.46 -23.50
#